data_AF-A0A0R0L770-F1
#
_entry.id   AF-A0A0R0L770-F1
#
_cell.length_a   1.000
_cell.length_b   1.000
_cell.length_c   1.000
_cell.angle_alpha   90.00
_cell.angle_beta   90.00
_cell.angle_gamma   90.00
#
_symmetry.space_group_name_H-M   'P 1'
#
loop_
_entity.id
_entity.type
_entity.pdbx_description
1 polymer ?
#
loop_
_entity_poly.entity_id
_entity_poly.type
_entity_poly.pdbx_seq_one_letter_code
_entity_poly.pdbx_strand_id
1 'polypeptide(L)'
;MAFHRASKAKPKSARSRILLLAAAVTAIALLFLFSSLLSTTVSKANLLQRRQQQPFEKYLYWGTRIDCPGKHCGSCEGLGHQESSLRCALEEALFLGRTFVMPSRMCINPIHNKKGILHHSTNASSEELWDASSCAMDSLYDTELMSDTVPVILDNSKEWYRVLSTSMKLGARGVAHVEGVSRFELKENSRYSDLLLINRTASPLSWFMECKDRNNRSAIMLPYSFLPSMAAGKLRDAAEKASLSMFITLEGVFLQLSTSSLILI
;
A
#
# COMPACT_ATOMS: atom_id res chain seq x y z
N MET A 1 -72.69 4.66 54.71
CA MET A 1 -71.60 4.23 53.81
C MET A 1 -72.07 4.36 52.37
N ALA A 2 -71.38 5.12 51.52
CA ALA A 2 -71.53 5.06 50.07
C ALA A 2 -70.27 5.64 49.41
N PHE A 3 -69.82 4.94 48.37
CA PHE A 3 -68.45 4.88 47.88
C PHE A 3 -67.97 6.11 47.08
N HIS A 4 -66.70 6.48 47.26
CA HIS A 4 -65.98 7.43 46.41
C HIS A 4 -65.93 6.95 44.96
N ARG A 5 -66.39 7.78 44.01
CA ARG A 5 -66.21 7.55 42.57
C ARG A 5 -64.94 8.27 42.11
N ALA A 6 -63.88 7.50 41.86
CA ALA A 6 -62.63 8.01 41.31
C ALA A 6 -62.85 8.61 39.90
N SER A 7 -62.29 9.79 39.67
CA SER A 7 -62.27 10.43 38.35
C SER A 7 -61.24 9.75 37.44
N LYS A 8 -61.65 9.39 36.22
CA LYS A 8 -60.75 8.81 35.19
C LYS A 8 -59.73 9.85 34.75
N ALA A 9 -58.44 9.56 34.93
CA ALA A 9 -57.35 10.33 34.32
C ALA A 9 -57.30 10.08 32.80
N LYS A 10 -57.26 11.16 32.01
CA LYS A 10 -57.04 11.12 30.55
C LYS A 10 -55.62 10.58 30.24
N PRO A 11 -55.45 9.71 29.23
CA PRO A 11 -54.12 9.28 28.82
C PRO A 11 -53.36 10.43 28.15
N LYS A 12 -52.28 10.91 28.79
CA LYS A 12 -51.34 11.85 28.17
C LYS A 12 -50.37 11.10 27.26
N SER A 13 -50.69 11.10 25.97
CA SER A 13 -49.77 11.24 24.82
C SER A 13 -48.54 10.31 24.77
N ALA A 14 -48.75 9.08 24.29
CA ALA A 14 -47.69 8.23 23.74
C ALA A 14 -47.04 8.83 22.47
N ARG A 15 -47.79 9.67 21.74
CA ARG A 15 -47.35 10.37 20.52
C ARG A 15 -46.13 11.26 20.75
N SER A 16 -46.06 11.95 21.90
CA SER A 16 -44.93 12.82 22.28
C SER A 16 -43.62 12.04 22.48
N ARG A 17 -43.66 10.83 23.06
CA ARG A 17 -42.46 10.01 23.28
C ARG A 17 -41.93 9.41 21.99
N ILE A 18 -42.83 9.00 21.09
CA ILE A 18 -42.45 8.49 19.76
C ILE A 18 -41.82 9.60 18.92
N LEU A 19 -42.37 10.83 18.98
CA LEU A 19 -41.79 11.99 18.29
C LEU A 19 -40.40 12.36 18.85
N LEU A 20 -40.20 12.27 20.16
CA LEU A 20 -38.88 12.47 20.80
C LEU A 20 -37.86 11.41 20.37
N LEU A 21 -38.26 10.14 20.32
CA LEU A 21 -37.39 9.06 19.86
C LEU A 21 -37.03 9.20 18.37
N ALA A 22 -38.01 9.54 17.52
CA ALA A 22 -37.77 9.79 16.10
C ALA A 22 -36.81 10.98 15.89
N ALA A 23 -36.98 12.05 16.67
CA ALA A 23 -36.08 13.21 16.64
C ALA A 23 -34.66 12.84 17.08
N ALA A 24 -34.50 12.01 18.12
CA ALA A 24 -33.20 11.56 18.59
C ALA A 24 -32.47 10.66 17.56
N VAL A 25 -33.17 9.69 16.96
CA VAL A 25 -32.60 8.83 15.91
C VAL A 25 -32.19 9.64 14.69
N THR A 26 -33.02 10.61 14.29
CA THR A 26 -32.72 11.52 13.18
C THR A 26 -31.50 12.38 13.48
N ALA A 27 -31.38 12.91 14.70
CA ALA A 27 -30.23 13.69 15.12
C ALA A 27 -28.94 12.86 15.12
N ILE A 28 -28.99 11.61 15.59
CA ILE A 28 -27.84 10.69 15.56
C ILE A 28 -27.44 10.37 14.11
N ALA A 29 -28.40 10.07 13.24
CA ALA A 29 -28.13 9.83 11.82
C ALA A 29 -27.50 11.05 11.14
N LEU A 30 -28.01 12.25 11.41
CA LEU A 30 -27.43 13.50 10.92
C LEU A 30 -26.01 13.70 11.47
N LEU A 31 -25.75 13.43 12.76
CA LEU A 31 -24.41 13.53 13.33
C LEU A 31 -23.42 12.56 12.66
N PHE A 32 -23.84 11.33 12.33
CA PHE A 32 -23.00 10.39 11.59
C PHE A 32 -22.75 10.84 10.13
N LEU A 33 -23.75 11.39 9.46
CA LEU A 33 -23.62 11.97 8.13
C LEU A 33 -22.70 13.19 8.13
N PHE A 34 -22.84 14.10 9.10
CA PHE A 34 -21.96 15.25 9.26
C PHE A 34 -20.54 14.83 9.65
N SER A 35 -20.38 13.82 10.50
CA SER A 35 -19.05 13.29 10.86
C SER A 35 -18.34 12.67 9.65
N SER A 36 -19.06 11.96 8.79
CA SER A 36 -18.50 11.41 7.54
C SER A 36 -18.22 12.47 6.48
N LEU A 37 -19.07 13.51 6.37
CA LEU A 37 -18.83 14.69 5.52
C LEU A 37 -17.63 15.52 6.00
N LEU A 38 -17.50 15.76 7.30
CA LEU A 38 -16.33 16.44 7.89
C LEU A 38 -15.08 15.58 7.75
N SER A 39 -15.17 14.26 7.98
CA SER A 39 -14.03 13.35 7.82
C SER A 39 -13.54 13.32 6.36
N THR A 40 -14.44 13.32 5.37
CA THR A 40 -14.06 13.36 3.95
C THR A 40 -13.54 14.73 3.49
N THR A 41 -14.09 15.84 4.00
CA THR A 41 -13.61 17.20 3.67
C THR A 41 -12.30 17.55 4.36
N VAL A 42 -12.10 17.15 5.63
CA VAL A 42 -10.81 17.28 6.33
C VAL A 42 -9.77 16.37 5.69
N SER A 43 -10.12 15.16 5.26
CA SER A 43 -9.22 14.29 4.49
C SER A 43 -8.83 14.89 3.14
N LYS A 44 -9.78 15.51 2.42
CA LYS A 44 -9.49 16.22 1.15
C LYS A 44 -8.67 17.50 1.36
N ALA A 45 -8.95 18.26 2.42
CA ALA A 45 -8.19 19.47 2.75
C ALA A 45 -6.77 19.12 3.18
N ASN A 46 -6.58 18.06 3.97
CA ASN A 46 -5.27 17.51 4.30
C ASN A 46 -4.56 16.95 3.06
N LEU A 47 -5.27 16.30 2.12
CA LEU A 47 -4.72 15.88 0.82
C LEU A 47 -4.25 17.08 -0.02
N LEU A 48 -5.03 18.16 -0.09
CA LEU A 48 -4.66 19.37 -0.83
C LEU A 48 -3.51 20.14 -0.16
N GLN A 49 -3.46 20.16 1.18
CA GLN A 49 -2.38 20.78 1.95
C GLN A 49 -1.09 19.93 1.92
N ARG A 50 -1.19 18.60 1.88
CA ARG A 50 -0.07 17.69 1.62
C ARG A 50 0.43 17.80 0.17
N ARG A 51 -0.46 18.11 -0.78
CA ARG A 51 -0.11 18.43 -2.18
C ARG A 51 0.73 19.70 -2.32
N GLN A 52 0.66 20.63 -1.37
CA GLN A 52 1.52 21.82 -1.31
C GLN A 52 2.88 21.56 -0.64
N GLN A 53 3.11 20.36 -0.08
CA GLN A 53 4.41 19.88 0.37
C GLN A 53 4.95 18.79 -0.57
N GLN A 54 5.44 19.16 -1.75
CA GLN A 54 6.43 18.34 -2.48
C GLN A 54 7.35 19.27 -3.30
N PRO A 55 8.62 18.90 -3.53
CA PRO A 55 9.15 17.54 -3.42
C PRO A 55 10.22 17.34 -2.35
N PHE A 56 10.39 16.10 -1.90
CA PHE A 56 11.72 15.71 -1.44
C PHE A 56 12.65 15.76 -2.66
N GLU A 57 13.42 16.86 -2.76
CA GLU A 57 14.36 17.18 -3.84
C GLU A 57 15.54 16.19 -3.97
N LYS A 58 15.61 15.23 -3.04
CA LYS A 58 16.69 14.27 -2.84
C LYS A 58 16.16 12.86 -3.05
N TYR A 59 16.99 11.99 -3.60
CA TYR A 59 16.62 10.68 -4.11
C TYR A 59 17.37 9.56 -3.40
N LEU A 60 16.69 8.42 -3.26
CA LEU A 60 17.24 7.15 -2.79
C LEU A 60 17.02 6.10 -3.88
N TYR A 61 18.10 5.45 -4.30
CA TYR A 61 18.07 4.42 -5.33
C TYR A 61 18.73 3.14 -4.83
N TRP A 62 18.07 2.02 -5.06
CA TRP A 62 18.47 0.69 -4.56
C TRP A 62 18.88 -0.29 -5.67
N GLY A 63 18.91 0.16 -6.92
CA GLY A 63 19.16 -0.68 -8.09
C GLY A 63 17.90 -0.95 -8.92
N THR A 64 18.09 -1.55 -10.09
CA THR A 64 17.03 -1.79 -11.08
C THR A 64 16.22 -3.06 -10.80
N ARG A 65 16.62 -3.88 -9.82
CA ARG A 65 16.01 -5.18 -9.52
C ARG A 65 15.99 -5.41 -8.01
N ILE A 66 14.80 -5.65 -7.47
CA ILE A 66 14.62 -5.96 -6.05
C ILE A 66 15.28 -7.31 -5.75
N ASP A 67 16.10 -7.35 -4.69
CA ASP A 67 16.83 -8.53 -4.22
C ASP A 67 17.76 -9.16 -5.27
N CYS A 68 18.29 -8.34 -6.17
CA CYS A 68 19.18 -8.81 -7.23
C CYS A 68 20.44 -7.95 -7.39
N PRO A 69 21.34 -7.90 -6.38
CA PRO A 69 22.50 -7.01 -6.41
C PRO A 69 23.69 -7.55 -7.24
N GLY A 70 23.59 -8.67 -7.98
CA GLY A 70 24.77 -9.32 -8.60
C GLY A 70 24.53 -10.27 -9.77
N LYS A 71 25.50 -11.17 -10.05
CA LYS A 71 25.57 -12.04 -11.25
C LYS A 71 24.62 -13.25 -11.26
N HIS A 72 23.95 -13.56 -10.16
CA HIS A 72 23.08 -14.74 -10.03
C HIS A 72 21.61 -14.34 -9.87
N CYS A 73 21.14 -13.54 -10.83
CA CYS A 73 19.76 -13.06 -10.91
C CYS A 73 18.80 -14.00 -11.66
N GLY A 74 19.15 -15.28 -11.77
CA GLY A 74 18.41 -16.25 -12.58
C GLY A 74 17.09 -16.75 -11.96
N SER A 75 16.88 -16.54 -10.66
CA SER A 75 15.68 -16.96 -9.95
C SER A 75 15.30 -15.94 -8.91
N CYS A 76 14.01 -15.62 -8.80
CA CYS A 76 13.51 -14.77 -7.72
C CYS A 76 12.73 -15.57 -6.68
N GLU A 77 12.88 -15.17 -5.41
CA GLU A 77 12.37 -15.81 -4.19
C GLU A 77 10.83 -15.66 -3.99
N GLY A 78 10.09 -15.30 -5.05
CA GLY A 78 8.64 -15.13 -5.03
C GLY A 78 8.16 -13.78 -4.50
N LEU A 79 6.85 -13.54 -4.65
CA LEU A 79 6.23 -12.23 -4.43
C LEU A 79 6.41 -11.71 -2.99
N GLY A 80 6.26 -12.55 -1.97
CA GLY A 80 6.36 -12.11 -0.57
C GLY A 80 7.76 -11.61 -0.18
N HIS A 81 8.82 -12.17 -0.79
CA HIS A 81 10.20 -11.71 -0.58
C HIS A 81 10.40 -10.34 -1.22
N GLN A 82 9.94 -10.20 -2.47
CA GLN A 82 10.00 -8.96 -3.24
C GLN A 82 9.23 -7.83 -2.54
N GLU A 83 8.01 -8.10 -2.05
CA GLU A 83 7.22 -7.13 -1.29
C GLU A 83 7.88 -6.72 0.02
N SER A 84 8.49 -7.68 0.74
CA SER A 84 9.20 -7.38 1.99
C SER A 84 10.39 -6.45 1.75
N SER A 85 11.13 -6.68 0.66
CA SER A 85 12.27 -5.86 0.25
C SER A 85 11.87 -4.50 -0.31
N LEU A 86 10.81 -4.44 -1.13
CA LEU A 86 10.25 -3.18 -1.60
C LEU A 86 9.78 -2.32 -0.43
N ARG A 87 9.05 -2.91 0.53
CA ARG A 87 8.61 -2.18 1.73
C ARG A 87 9.80 -1.66 2.53
N CYS A 88 10.87 -2.44 2.68
CA CYS A 88 12.10 -1.96 3.34
C CYS A 88 12.68 -0.71 2.65
N ALA A 89 12.85 -0.74 1.33
CA ALA A 89 13.37 0.40 0.60
C ALA A 89 12.46 1.65 0.72
N LEU A 90 11.13 1.45 0.69
CA LEU A 90 10.14 2.51 0.91
C LEU A 90 10.21 3.09 2.34
N GLU A 91 10.37 2.23 3.36
CA GLU A 91 10.55 2.67 4.74
C GLU A 91 11.82 3.48 4.92
N GLU A 92 12.92 3.08 4.28
CA GLU A 92 14.16 3.87 4.32
C GLU A 92 14.00 5.21 3.61
N ALA A 93 13.37 5.25 2.44
CA ALA A 93 13.08 6.50 1.74
C ALA A 93 12.23 7.45 2.59
N LEU A 94 11.19 6.91 3.24
CA LEU A 94 10.35 7.66 4.17
C LEU A 94 11.14 8.14 5.39
N PHE A 95 12.00 7.30 5.96
CA PHE A 95 12.85 7.66 7.11
C PHE A 95 13.84 8.78 6.79
N LEU A 96 14.45 8.72 5.61
CA LEU A 96 15.43 9.69 5.12
C LEU A 96 14.78 10.97 4.58
N GLY A 97 13.46 10.97 4.33
CA GLY A 97 12.79 12.08 3.64
C GLY A 97 13.34 12.23 2.21
N ARG A 98 13.24 11.16 1.42
CA ARG A 98 13.73 11.13 0.04
C ARG A 98 12.68 10.54 -0.89
N THR A 99 12.70 10.97 -2.14
CA THR A 99 11.94 10.32 -3.21
C THR A 99 12.59 8.98 -3.53
N PHE A 100 11.81 7.90 -3.43
CA PHE A 100 12.28 6.57 -3.77
C PHE A 100 12.30 6.39 -5.29
N VAL A 101 13.44 5.99 -5.83
CA VAL A 101 13.57 5.59 -7.23
C VAL A 101 13.30 4.09 -7.30
N MET A 102 12.06 3.77 -7.60
CA MET A 102 11.54 2.40 -7.63
C MET A 102 11.88 1.72 -8.97
N PRO A 103 12.25 0.43 -8.96
CA PRO A 103 12.36 -0.36 -10.16
C PRO A 103 11.09 -0.33 -11.00
N SER A 104 11.22 -0.13 -12.30
CA SER A 104 10.10 -0.19 -13.25
C SER A 104 9.51 -1.58 -13.42
N ARG A 105 10.19 -2.63 -12.94
CA ARG A 105 9.73 -4.01 -12.98
C ARG A 105 10.00 -4.72 -11.66
N MET A 106 9.09 -5.61 -11.28
CA MET A 106 9.24 -6.50 -10.13
C MET A 106 9.07 -7.94 -10.57
N CYS A 107 9.89 -8.83 -10.03
CA CYS A 107 9.69 -10.25 -10.23
C CYS A 107 8.45 -10.69 -9.45
N ILE A 108 7.51 -11.35 -10.12
CA ILE A 108 6.29 -11.87 -9.47
C ILE A 108 6.32 -13.38 -9.32
N ASN A 109 7.41 -14.02 -9.76
CA ASN A 109 7.52 -15.46 -10.03
C ASN A 109 6.51 -16.35 -9.31
N PRO A 110 5.48 -16.79 -10.03
CA PRO A 110 4.66 -17.92 -9.66
C PRO A 110 4.70 -18.92 -10.82
N ILE A 111 5.65 -19.86 -10.85
CA ILE A 111 5.57 -21.00 -11.79
C ILE A 111 4.37 -21.87 -11.40
N HIS A 112 3.15 -21.45 -11.75
CA HIS A 112 1.93 -22.24 -11.57
C HIS A 112 1.22 -22.54 -12.90
N ASN A 113 1.57 -21.87 -14.01
CA ASN A 113 0.97 -22.13 -15.34
C ASN A 113 1.87 -22.87 -16.34
N LYS A 114 3.05 -23.34 -15.93
CA LYS A 114 3.92 -24.18 -16.77
C LYS A 114 3.74 -25.70 -16.57
N LYS A 115 2.64 -26.14 -15.96
CA LYS A 115 2.31 -27.57 -15.91
C LYS A 115 1.76 -28.12 -17.24
N GLY A 116 1.52 -27.26 -18.24
CA GLY A 116 0.85 -27.65 -19.49
C GLY A 116 1.70 -27.66 -20.75
N ILE A 117 2.77 -26.87 -20.88
CA ILE A 117 3.45 -26.74 -22.19
C ILE A 117 4.97 -26.67 -22.03
N LEU A 118 5.57 -27.82 -22.35
CA LEU A 118 6.91 -28.05 -22.88
C LEU A 118 8.10 -27.84 -21.94
N HIS A 119 8.79 -28.96 -21.73
CA HIS A 119 10.23 -29.02 -21.49
C HIS A 119 10.96 -28.01 -22.39
N HIS A 120 11.37 -26.88 -21.83
CA HIS A 120 12.35 -26.02 -22.49
C HIS A 120 13.74 -26.55 -22.14
N SER A 121 14.26 -27.44 -23.00
CA SER A 121 15.69 -27.49 -23.26
C SER A 121 16.05 -26.29 -24.14
N THR A 122 16.52 -25.15 -23.62
CA THR A 122 17.07 -24.10 -24.51
C THR A 122 17.87 -23.02 -23.79
N ASN A 123 18.96 -22.59 -24.42
CA ASN A 123 19.89 -21.50 -24.11
C ASN A 123 19.20 -20.11 -24.05
N ALA A 124 18.25 -19.90 -23.14
CA ALA A 124 17.68 -18.57 -22.90
C ALA A 124 18.67 -17.73 -22.09
N SER A 125 18.86 -16.47 -22.48
CA SER A 125 19.68 -15.54 -21.71
C SER A 125 19.02 -15.22 -20.36
N SER A 126 19.80 -14.82 -19.36
CA SER A 126 19.28 -14.42 -18.04
C SER A 126 18.26 -13.27 -18.12
N GLU A 127 18.35 -12.44 -19.15
CA GLU A 127 17.46 -11.30 -19.39
C GLU A 127 16.08 -11.76 -19.88
N GLU A 128 16.01 -12.67 -20.85
CA GLU A 128 14.75 -13.21 -21.36
C GLU A 128 13.95 -13.96 -20.28
N LEU A 129 14.66 -14.67 -19.38
CA LEU A 129 14.05 -15.36 -18.26
C LEU A 129 13.46 -14.38 -17.23
N TRP A 130 14.14 -13.26 -17.00
CA TRP A 130 13.67 -12.20 -16.10
C TRP A 130 12.44 -11.48 -16.67
N ASP A 131 12.45 -11.17 -17.97
CA ASP A 131 11.31 -10.51 -18.61
C ASP A 131 10.03 -11.35 -18.54
N ALA A 132 10.15 -12.67 -18.69
CA ALA A 132 9.02 -13.59 -18.58
C ALA A 132 8.50 -13.80 -17.14
N SER A 133 9.30 -13.50 -16.13
CA SER A 133 8.98 -13.72 -14.70
C SER A 133 8.70 -12.43 -13.93
N SER A 134 8.74 -11.28 -14.61
CA SER A 134 8.52 -9.96 -14.03
C SER A 134 7.30 -9.26 -14.61
N CYS A 135 6.72 -8.36 -13.82
CA CYS A 135 5.66 -7.45 -14.23
C CYS A 135 6.15 -6.01 -14.14
N ALA A 136 5.57 -5.15 -14.97
CA ALA A 136 5.77 -3.71 -14.85
C ALA A 136 5.19 -3.23 -13.51
N MET A 137 5.92 -2.35 -12.83
CA MET A 137 5.59 -1.94 -11.47
C MET A 137 4.30 -1.13 -11.41
N ASP A 138 4.01 -0.33 -12.44
CA ASP A 138 2.76 0.42 -12.63
C ASP A 138 1.53 -0.47 -12.90
N SER A 139 1.76 -1.74 -13.26
CA SER A 139 0.70 -2.74 -13.42
C SER A 139 0.40 -3.47 -12.11
N LEU A 140 1.34 -3.46 -11.16
CA LEU A 140 1.21 -4.07 -9.84
C LEU A 140 0.73 -3.07 -8.79
N TYR A 141 1.29 -1.86 -8.80
CA TYR A 141 1.03 -0.82 -7.82
C TYR A 141 0.67 0.50 -8.48
N ASP A 142 -0.20 1.24 -7.81
CA ASP A 142 -0.58 2.60 -8.13
C ASP A 142 0.46 3.56 -7.55
N THR A 143 1.38 4.02 -8.39
CA THR A 143 2.50 4.87 -7.97
C THR A 143 2.05 6.25 -7.49
N GLU A 144 0.93 6.75 -8.01
CA GLU A 144 0.36 8.02 -7.58
C GLU A 144 -0.23 7.88 -6.17
N LEU A 145 -1.02 6.82 -5.93
CA LEU A 145 -1.55 6.52 -4.60
C LEU A 145 -0.43 6.24 -3.59
N MET A 146 0.62 5.53 -3.99
CA MET A 146 1.79 5.29 -3.15
C MET A 146 2.49 6.59 -2.76
N SER A 147 2.59 7.52 -3.71
CA SER A 147 3.21 8.83 -3.54
C SER A 147 2.47 9.75 -2.57
N ASP A 148 1.21 9.45 -2.24
CA ASP A 148 0.51 10.12 -1.13
C ASP A 148 1.18 9.82 0.22
N THR A 149 1.89 8.70 0.37
CA THR A 149 2.56 8.30 1.62
C THR A 149 4.09 8.40 1.52
N VAL A 150 4.68 7.79 0.50
CA VAL A 150 6.13 7.81 0.24
C VAL A 150 6.31 8.25 -1.21
N PRO A 151 6.94 9.39 -1.51
CA PRO A 151 7.10 9.84 -2.88
C PRO A 151 7.93 8.85 -3.68
N VAL A 152 7.42 8.43 -4.83
CA VAL A 152 8.04 7.44 -5.69
C VAL A 152 8.11 7.91 -7.13
N ILE A 153 9.23 7.65 -7.78
CA ILE A 153 9.36 7.70 -9.24
C ILE A 153 9.87 6.35 -9.76
N LEU A 154 9.58 6.03 -11.01
CA LEU A 154 10.14 4.83 -11.65
C LEU A 154 11.51 5.09 -12.26
N ASP A 155 12.38 4.09 -12.24
CA ASP A 155 13.73 4.11 -12.82
C ASP A 155 13.78 4.19 -14.37
N ASN A 156 12.62 4.16 -15.03
CA ASN A 156 12.47 4.41 -16.47
C ASN A 156 11.80 5.76 -16.78
N SER A 157 11.55 6.59 -15.77
CA SER A 157 10.88 7.88 -15.92
C SER A 157 11.82 8.96 -16.51
N LYS A 158 11.23 9.96 -17.18
CA LYS A 158 11.97 11.15 -17.63
C LYS A 158 12.60 11.93 -16.49
N GLU A 159 11.97 11.88 -15.31
CA GLU A 159 12.47 12.52 -14.10
C GLU A 159 13.76 11.86 -13.62
N TRP A 160 13.80 10.53 -13.56
CA TRP A 160 15.02 9.81 -13.19
C TRP A 160 16.21 10.14 -14.10
N TYR A 161 15.98 10.24 -15.41
CA TYR A 161 17.03 10.68 -16.35
C TYR A 161 17.57 12.09 -16.01
N ARG A 162 16.70 13.01 -15.61
CA ARG A 162 17.10 14.37 -15.17
C ARG A 162 17.89 14.31 -13.86
N VAL A 163 17.50 13.46 -12.91
CA VAL A 163 18.24 13.25 -11.65
C VAL A 163 19.64 12.72 -11.94
N LEU A 164 19.76 11.68 -12.76
CA LEU A 164 21.06 11.11 -13.14
C LEU A 164 21.95 12.16 -13.81
N SER A 165 21.46 12.84 -14.84
CA SER A 165 22.24 13.88 -15.53
C SER A 165 22.65 15.04 -14.62
N THR A 166 21.81 15.41 -13.65
CA THR A 166 22.12 16.45 -12.65
C THR A 166 23.17 15.95 -11.65
N SER A 167 23.03 14.73 -11.16
CA SER A 167 23.98 14.13 -10.22
C SER A 167 25.38 14.00 -10.82
N MET A 168 25.49 13.62 -12.10
CA MET A 168 26.76 13.54 -12.84
C MET A 168 27.41 14.93 -12.98
N LYS A 169 26.63 15.99 -13.24
CA LYS A 169 27.13 17.37 -13.31
C LYS A 169 27.66 17.87 -11.96
N LEU A 170 27.06 17.42 -10.85
CA LEU A 170 27.46 17.80 -9.50
C LEU A 170 28.66 16.98 -8.97
N GLY A 171 29.04 15.89 -9.65
CA GLY A 171 30.18 15.04 -9.29
C GLY A 171 30.05 14.46 -7.88
N ALA A 172 31.13 14.54 -7.09
CA ALA A 172 31.17 14.04 -5.71
C ALA A 172 30.15 14.70 -4.76
N ARG A 173 29.56 15.84 -5.13
CA ARG A 173 28.48 16.51 -4.38
C ARG A 173 27.08 16.09 -4.84
N GLY A 174 26.98 15.36 -5.95
CA GLY A 174 25.71 14.95 -6.55
C GLY A 174 25.26 13.54 -6.16
N VAL A 175 26.22 12.63 -5.98
CA VAL A 175 25.91 11.22 -5.72
C VAL A 175 26.94 10.60 -4.79
N ALA A 176 26.47 9.75 -3.87
CA ALA A 176 27.32 8.80 -3.15
C ALA A 176 26.84 7.38 -3.42
N HIS A 177 27.81 6.49 -3.64
CA HIS A 177 27.60 5.06 -3.59
C HIS A 177 27.88 4.59 -2.16
N VAL A 178 26.91 3.94 -1.53
CA VAL A 178 27.00 3.53 -0.11
C VAL A 178 26.70 2.05 0.04
N GLU A 179 27.55 1.36 0.80
CA GLU A 179 27.44 -0.07 1.11
C GLU A 179 27.67 -0.25 2.61
N GLY A 180 26.82 -1.02 3.28
CA GLY A 180 26.96 -1.31 4.71
C GLY A 180 26.76 -0.12 5.66
N VAL A 181 26.27 1.02 5.17
CA VAL A 181 26.03 2.24 5.96
C VAL A 181 24.62 2.22 6.55
N SER A 182 24.47 2.50 7.85
CA SER A 182 23.15 2.50 8.50
C SER A 182 22.27 3.66 8.02
N ARG A 183 20.95 3.46 8.00
CA ARG A 183 20.00 4.54 7.66
C ARG A 183 20.11 5.76 8.59
N PHE A 184 20.52 5.57 9.84
CA PHE A 184 20.77 6.66 10.79
C PHE A 184 21.97 7.50 10.36
N GLU A 185 23.07 6.84 9.97
CA GLU A 185 24.24 7.55 9.46
C GLU A 185 23.94 8.27 8.15
N LEU A 186 23.16 7.67 7.24
CA LEU A 186 22.71 8.34 6.02
C LEU A 186 21.88 9.60 6.28
N LYS A 187 21.19 9.66 7.42
CA LYS A 187 20.34 10.79 7.82
C LYS A 187 21.11 11.90 8.52
N GLU A 188 21.96 11.54 9.46
CA GLU A 188 22.63 12.50 10.36
C GLU A 188 23.97 13.02 9.81
N ASN A 189 24.66 12.23 8.96
CA ASN A 189 25.94 12.62 8.43
C ASN A 189 25.78 13.52 7.18
N SER A 190 26.25 14.76 7.26
CA SER A 190 26.19 15.75 6.17
C SER A 190 26.90 15.31 4.90
N ARG A 191 27.81 14.32 4.97
CA ARG A 191 28.40 13.67 3.79
C ARG A 191 27.37 12.99 2.90
N TYR A 192 26.25 12.55 3.46
CA TYR A 192 25.19 11.81 2.76
C TYR A 192 23.88 12.61 2.71
N SER A 193 23.49 13.21 3.84
CA SER A 193 22.17 13.82 4.01
C SER A 193 21.92 14.97 3.04
N ASP A 194 22.97 15.69 2.61
CA ASP A 194 22.89 16.80 1.66
C ASP A 194 22.99 16.41 0.19
N LEU A 195 23.36 15.16 -0.12
CA LEU A 195 23.50 14.71 -1.50
C LEU A 195 22.15 14.61 -2.21
N LEU A 196 22.15 14.99 -3.49
CA LEU A 196 21.01 14.81 -4.38
C LEU A 196 20.62 13.34 -4.48
N LEU A 197 21.58 12.44 -4.68
CA LEU A 197 21.33 11.01 -4.87
C LEU A 197 22.15 10.16 -3.89
N ILE A 198 21.47 9.28 -3.16
CA ILE A 198 22.11 8.15 -2.48
C ILE A 198 21.86 6.91 -3.34
N ASN A 199 22.94 6.36 -3.89
CA ASN A 199 22.95 5.09 -4.59
C ASN A 199 23.35 3.99 -3.61
N ARG A 200 22.36 3.29 -3.07
CA ARG A 200 22.53 2.31 -2.02
C ARG A 200 22.76 0.93 -2.62
N THR A 201 23.84 0.30 -2.19
CA THR A 201 24.11 -1.11 -2.45
C THR A 201 23.51 -1.93 -1.33
N ALA A 202 22.57 -2.80 -1.69
CA ALA A 202 21.99 -3.75 -0.76
C ALA A 202 22.99 -4.84 -0.37
N SER A 203 22.76 -5.45 0.80
CA SER A 203 23.29 -6.78 1.10
C SER A 203 23.13 -7.72 -0.10
N PRO A 204 24.15 -8.55 -0.42
CA PRO A 204 24.05 -9.59 -1.44
C PRO A 204 22.88 -10.56 -1.26
N LEU A 205 22.33 -10.65 -0.05
CA LEU A 205 21.24 -11.58 0.30
C LEU A 205 19.85 -11.03 -0.06
N SER A 206 19.51 -9.83 0.41
CA SER A 206 18.25 -9.14 0.09
C SER A 206 18.25 -7.70 0.61
N TRP A 207 17.41 -6.84 0.03
CA TRP A 207 17.23 -5.47 0.51
C TRP A 207 16.65 -5.46 1.92
N PHE A 208 15.66 -6.32 2.21
CA PHE A 208 15.02 -6.30 3.53
C PHE A 208 15.98 -6.56 4.69
N MET A 209 17.15 -7.19 4.47
CA MET A 209 18.14 -7.43 5.51
C MET A 209 18.72 -6.13 6.07
N GLU A 210 18.78 -5.07 5.26
CA GLU A 210 19.28 -3.75 5.65
C GLU A 210 18.33 -3.00 6.60
N CYS A 211 17.02 -3.24 6.49
CA CYS A 211 16.02 -2.57 7.32
C CYS A 211 15.63 -3.34 8.59
N LYS A 212 16.11 -4.59 8.74
CA LYS A 212 15.59 -5.51 9.76
C LYS A 212 16.38 -5.47 11.05
N ASP A 213 16.15 -4.44 11.87
CA ASP A 213 16.23 -4.66 13.32
C ASP A 213 14.93 -5.34 13.77
N ARG A 214 14.85 -6.67 13.57
CA ARG A 214 13.67 -7.51 13.84
C ARG A 214 13.15 -7.41 15.27
N ASN A 215 13.99 -6.96 16.19
CA ASN A 215 13.70 -6.90 17.61
C ASN A 215 13.02 -5.59 18.01
N ASN A 216 13.09 -4.57 17.15
CA ASN A 216 12.59 -3.23 17.44
C ASN A 216 11.34 -2.90 16.60
N ARG A 217 10.18 -3.42 16.99
CA ARG A 217 8.92 -3.24 16.25
C ARG A 217 8.45 -1.78 16.15
N SER A 218 8.93 -0.87 17.01
CA SER A 218 8.64 0.57 16.92
C SER A 218 9.41 1.27 15.79
N ALA A 219 10.36 0.58 15.15
CA ALA A 219 11.12 1.09 14.02
C ALA A 219 10.43 0.88 12.65
N ILE A 220 9.28 0.18 12.64
CA ILE A 220 8.44 -0.07 11.45
C ILE A 220 7.64 1.19 11.15
N MET A 221 7.81 1.75 9.95
CA MET A 221 7.13 2.98 9.53
C MET A 221 5.95 2.71 8.60
N LEU A 222 5.99 1.61 7.84
CA LEU A 222 4.92 1.23 6.93
C LEU A 222 4.25 -0.07 7.41
N PRO A 223 2.91 -0.10 7.52
CA PRO A 223 2.21 -1.31 7.93
C PRO A 223 2.38 -2.43 6.90
N TYR A 224 2.22 -3.68 7.34
CA TYR A 224 2.27 -4.84 6.42
C TYR A 224 1.23 -4.75 5.30
N SER A 225 0.10 -4.06 5.55
CA SER A 225 -0.96 -3.82 4.59
C SER A 225 -0.66 -2.70 3.57
N PHE A 226 0.46 -1.98 3.70
CA PHE A 226 0.77 -0.83 2.85
C PHE A 226 0.78 -1.23 1.36
N LEU A 227 1.69 -2.10 0.94
CA LEU A 227 1.78 -2.53 -0.46
C LEU A 227 0.47 -3.13 -1.02
N PRO A 228 -0.24 -4.03 -0.29
CA PRO A 228 -1.56 -4.49 -0.72
C PRO A 228 -2.58 -3.36 -0.94
N SER A 229 -2.58 -2.32 -0.11
CA SER A 229 -3.48 -1.17 -0.26
C SER A 229 -3.07 -0.22 -1.39
N MET A 230 -1.83 -0.32 -1.88
CA MET A 230 -1.31 0.45 -3.01
C MET A 230 -1.43 -0.29 -4.35
N ALA A 231 -2.16 -1.42 -4.40
CA ALA A 231 -2.32 -2.19 -5.64
C ALA A 231 -2.89 -1.33 -6.77
N ALA A 232 -2.48 -1.62 -8.02
CA ALA A 232 -2.96 -0.91 -9.20
C ALA A 232 -4.50 -0.95 -9.30
N GLY A 233 -5.11 0.09 -9.85
CA GLY A 233 -6.58 0.22 -9.92
C GLY A 233 -7.28 -1.02 -10.46
N LYS A 234 -6.77 -1.61 -11.54
CA LYS A 234 -7.31 -2.85 -12.12
C LYS A 234 -7.31 -4.04 -11.14
N LEU A 235 -6.29 -4.15 -10.30
CA LEU A 235 -6.18 -5.20 -9.28
C LEU A 235 -7.14 -4.95 -8.12
N ARG A 236 -7.31 -3.68 -7.71
CA ARG A 236 -8.31 -3.29 -6.71
C ARG A 236 -9.73 -3.60 -7.19
N ASP A 237 -10.06 -3.20 -8.43
CA ASP A 237 -11.36 -3.49 -9.04
C ASP A 237 -11.62 -5.00 -9.14
N ALA A 238 -10.59 -5.79 -9.47
CA ALA A 238 -10.69 -7.25 -9.53
C ALA A 238 -10.90 -7.85 -8.14
N ALA A 239 -10.18 -7.38 -7.12
CA ALA A 239 -10.32 -7.83 -5.74
C ALA A 239 -11.71 -7.47 -5.16
N GLU A 240 -12.24 -6.29 -5.48
CA GLU A 240 -13.60 -5.88 -5.10
C GLU A 240 -14.64 -6.79 -5.73
N LYS A 241 -14.54 -7.07 -7.03
CA LYS A 241 -15.43 -8.00 -7.73
C LYS A 241 -15.35 -9.42 -7.16
N ALA A 242 -14.17 -9.90 -6.83
CA ALA A 242 -13.99 -11.21 -6.20
C ALA A 242 -14.59 -11.25 -4.80
N SER A 243 -14.42 -10.18 -4.02
CA SER A 243 -15.02 -10.05 -2.69
C SER A 243 -16.56 -10.02 -2.78
N LEU A 244 -17.11 -9.22 -3.70
CA LEU A 244 -18.54 -9.17 -4.01
C LEU A 244 -19.06 -10.53 -4.49
N SER A 245 -18.32 -11.23 -5.34
CA SER A 245 -18.66 -12.59 -5.77
C SER A 245 -18.66 -13.56 -4.60
N MET A 246 -17.71 -13.44 -3.66
CA MET A 246 -17.64 -14.27 -2.46
C MET A 246 -18.84 -13.99 -1.53
N PHE A 247 -19.23 -12.72 -1.38
CA PHE A 247 -20.44 -12.31 -0.67
C PHE A 247 -21.71 -12.82 -1.35
N ILE A 248 -21.81 -12.75 -2.68
CA ILE A 248 -22.95 -13.30 -3.44
C ILE A 248 -23.00 -14.82 -3.33
N THR A 249 -21.87 -15.53 -3.31
CA THR A 249 -21.88 -16.98 -3.04
C THR A 249 -22.28 -17.29 -1.60
N LEU A 250 -21.93 -16.45 -0.62
CA LEU A 250 -22.36 -16.62 0.78
C LEU A 250 -23.85 -16.28 0.97
N GLU A 251 -24.36 -15.22 0.33
CA GLU A 251 -25.80 -14.91 0.29
C GLU A 251 -26.58 -15.92 -0.55
N GLY A 252 -25.99 -16.47 -1.60
CA GLY A 252 -26.55 -17.57 -2.39
C GLY A 252 -26.68 -18.86 -1.58
N VAL A 253 -25.73 -19.16 -0.69
CA VAL A 253 -25.83 -20.27 0.26
C VAL A 253 -26.87 -19.97 1.36
N PHE A 254 -27.02 -18.71 1.78
CA PHE A 254 -28.04 -18.34 2.79
C PHE A 254 -29.47 -18.29 2.21
N LEU A 255 -29.66 -17.96 0.93
CA LEU A 255 -30.96 -17.95 0.26
C LEU A 255 -31.40 -19.33 -0.25
N GLN A 256 -30.48 -20.29 -0.43
CA GLN A 256 -30.85 -21.69 -0.73
C GLN A 256 -31.17 -22.52 0.53
N LEU A 257 -30.77 -22.07 1.72
CA LEU A 257 -31.13 -22.72 3.00
C LEU A 257 -32.39 -22.13 3.67
N SER A 258 -32.89 -20.97 3.24
CA SER A 258 -34.12 -20.35 3.78
C SER A 258 -35.42 -20.80 3.07
N THR A 259 -35.33 -21.57 1.98
CA THR A 259 -36.50 -22.09 1.25
C THR A 259 -36.70 -23.61 1.36
N SER A 260 -35.87 -24.31 2.16
CA SER A 260 -36.02 -25.75 2.44
C SER A 260 -36.21 -26.01 3.93
N SER A 261 -37.31 -25.53 4.49
CA SER A 261 -37.86 -26.04 5.76
C SER A 261 -39.38 -25.95 5.71
N LEU A 262 -39.93 -26.64 4.72
CA LEU A 262 -41.24 -27.27 4.79
C LEU A 262 -41.01 -28.77 4.61
N ILE A 263 -41.62 -29.57 5.49
CA ILE A 263 -41.80 -31.03 5.51
C ILE A 263 -40.93 -31.79 6.54
N LEU A 264 -41.64 -32.57 7.37
CA LEU A 264 -41.31 -33.37 8.56
C LEU A 264 -41.23 -32.55 9.86
N ILE A 265 -42.25 -32.47 10.71
CA ILE A 265 -43.35 -33.41 11.10
C ILE A 265 -44.68 -32.65 11.16
#